data_AF-A0A370TCD6-F1
#
_entry.id   AF-A0A370TCD6-F1
#
_cell.length_a   1.000
_cell.length_b   1.000
_cell.length_c   1.000
_cell.angle_alpha   90.00
_cell.angle_beta   90.00
_cell.angle_gamma   90.00
#
_symmetry.space_group_name_H-M   'P 1'
#
loop_
_entity.id
_entity.type
_entity.pdbx_description
1 polymer ?
#
loop_
_entity_poly.entity_id
_entity_poly.type
_entity_poly.pdbx_seq_one_letter_code
_entity_poly.pdbx_strand_id
1 'polypeptide(L)'
;MKLLAAFSIYSLLGLCIALPPTTDGASLMERDPTLRAASRDCGTFKFKCNKAAGACNNACYFINCVNKGNKKFTFGNSPVDNRVHSGCTTSISSTICKLAPLGQRMWDRQSNDIAPKPLQCDEFPMNAFKQAEFKEGTVRNSLRCINGGENGSGGSQFKQFVRAQGDWKKGGALAGDRKCDGEMKDGDTFEVDWIIDGKDGVDDQDKFVPYCKPKPNCANDGFQFHMSKLQIPKDKKTGQMSQPYNYITDNHYAVTSKSDMMQYRVKISRKGDENFETEVFQVNGKDEVSKGKKTGTMKSNTDSLEIKGLPRSLYVFRTGNIGTKLDFSYTKSGTTFWNIDFPGGDVGWSTDDKGVAGAWCTMGDVKTAKNVPAEQQIQCDFPGLKDA
;
A
#
# COMPACT_ATOMS: atom_id res chain seq x y z
N MET A 1 -31.43 -53.04 -3.96
CA MET A 1 -32.00 -52.44 -2.73
C MET A 1 -32.26 -50.96 -3.00
N LYS A 2 -33.53 -50.63 -3.28
CA LYS A 2 -34.07 -49.27 -3.41
C LYS A 2 -34.92 -49.04 -2.16
N LEU A 3 -34.74 -47.93 -1.45
CA LEU A 3 -35.71 -47.49 -0.45
C LEU A 3 -36.50 -46.31 -1.01
N LEU A 4 -37.79 -46.56 -1.23
CA LEU A 4 -38.85 -45.59 -1.41
C LEU A 4 -39.34 -45.17 -0.02
N ALA A 5 -39.56 -43.87 0.18
CA ALA A 5 -40.38 -43.36 1.28
C ALA A 5 -41.59 -42.65 0.69
N ALA A 6 -42.76 -43.14 1.09
CA ALA A 6 -44.08 -42.66 0.74
C ALA A 6 -44.57 -41.57 1.71
N PHE A 7 -45.86 -41.23 1.56
CA PHE A 7 -46.78 -40.41 2.37
C PHE A 7 -47.05 -39.00 1.79
N SER A 8 -48.27 -38.49 1.77
CA SER A 8 -49.63 -39.04 1.71
C SER A 8 -50.55 -37.84 1.45
N ILE A 9 -51.66 -38.08 0.75
CA ILE A 9 -52.69 -37.09 0.40
C ILE A 9 -53.63 -36.89 1.58
N TYR A 10 -54.00 -35.64 1.89
CA TYR A 10 -55.28 -35.31 2.51
C TYR A 10 -55.87 -34.04 1.86
N SER A 11 -56.98 -34.24 1.16
CA SER A 11 -57.92 -33.21 0.74
C SER A 11 -58.83 -32.82 1.91
N LEU A 12 -59.17 -31.54 2.06
CA LEU A 12 -60.49 -31.17 2.58
C LEU A 12 -60.90 -29.74 2.20
N LEU A 13 -62.18 -29.66 1.82
CA LEU A 13 -63.00 -28.51 1.44
C LEU A 13 -62.85 -27.34 2.44
N GLY A 14 -62.88 -26.08 2.03
CA GLY A 14 -64.01 -25.45 1.36
C GLY A 14 -65.02 -24.97 2.41
N LEU A 15 -64.79 -23.78 2.98
CA LEU A 15 -65.79 -23.04 3.74
C LEU A 15 -65.62 -21.53 3.49
N CYS A 16 -66.53 -20.97 2.70
CA CYS A 16 -66.73 -19.53 2.58
C CYS A 16 -67.43 -19.02 3.84
N ILE A 17 -66.81 -18.07 4.54
CA ILE A 17 -67.51 -17.20 5.49
C ILE A 17 -67.07 -15.78 5.19
N ALA A 18 -68.01 -14.96 4.73
CA ALA A 18 -67.87 -13.53 4.55
C ALA A 18 -67.97 -12.81 5.90
N LEU A 19 -67.03 -11.93 6.20
CA LEU A 19 -67.07 -10.93 7.28
C LEU A 19 -66.39 -9.63 6.80
N PRO A 20 -66.70 -8.47 7.42
CA PRO A 20 -67.11 -7.22 6.77
C PRO A 20 -65.95 -6.31 6.30
N PRO A 21 -66.22 -5.26 5.50
CA PRO A 21 -65.19 -4.32 5.08
C PRO A 21 -64.75 -3.46 6.26
N THR A 22 -63.54 -3.70 6.77
CA THR A 22 -62.83 -2.70 7.56
C THR A 22 -62.21 -1.70 6.59
N THR A 23 -62.83 -0.53 6.53
CA THR A 23 -62.18 0.73 6.23
C THR A 23 -60.93 0.85 7.10
N ASP A 24 -59.76 0.85 6.49
CA ASP A 24 -58.67 1.76 6.83
C ASP A 24 -57.61 1.69 5.73
N GLY A 25 -57.47 2.81 5.02
CA GLY A 25 -56.52 2.99 3.95
C GLY A 25 -55.10 3.01 4.50
N ALA A 26 -54.48 1.85 4.60
CA ALA A 26 -53.03 1.74 4.55
C ALA A 26 -52.63 1.64 3.07
N SER A 27 -52.50 2.80 2.43
CA SER A 27 -51.74 2.93 1.19
C SER A 27 -50.40 2.23 1.36
N LEU A 28 -50.17 1.18 0.56
CA LEU A 28 -48.84 0.73 0.22
C LEU A 28 -48.11 1.92 -0.42
N MET A 29 -47.45 2.73 0.41
CA MET A 29 -46.48 3.70 -0.09
C MET A 29 -45.36 2.90 -0.74
N GLU A 30 -45.43 2.76 -2.07
CA GLU A 30 -44.23 2.70 -2.89
C GLU A 30 -43.28 3.78 -2.37
N ARG A 31 -42.16 3.34 -1.78
CA ARG A 31 -41.10 4.26 -1.37
C ARG A 31 -40.60 4.95 -2.63
N ASP A 32 -41.02 6.18 -2.81
CA ASP A 32 -40.55 7.07 -3.85
C ASP A 32 -39.00 7.13 -3.80
N PRO A 33 -38.30 6.70 -4.87
CA PRO A 33 -36.84 6.73 -4.90
C PRO A 33 -36.24 8.15 -4.91
N THR A 34 -37.07 9.20 -4.91
CA THR A 34 -36.63 10.60 -4.89
C THR A 34 -36.33 11.19 -3.51
N LEU A 35 -36.71 10.52 -2.41
CA LEU A 35 -36.30 10.94 -1.05
C LEU A 35 -34.89 10.44 -0.69
N ARG A 36 -33.89 10.80 -1.50
CA ARG A 36 -32.50 10.76 -1.00
C ARG A 36 -32.39 11.81 0.10
N ALA A 37 -32.03 11.39 1.31
CA ALA A 37 -31.72 12.32 2.39
C ALA A 37 -30.72 13.36 1.86
N ALA A 38 -31.04 14.65 2.02
CA ALA A 38 -30.19 15.73 1.56
C ALA A 38 -28.78 15.56 2.16
N SER A 39 -27.75 15.76 1.33
CA SER A 39 -26.36 15.78 1.78
C SER A 39 -26.18 16.79 2.90
N ARG A 40 -25.62 16.37 4.03
CA ARG A 40 -25.30 17.25 5.16
C ARG A 40 -23.81 17.58 5.18
N ASP A 41 -23.44 18.74 5.71
CA ASP A 41 -22.07 19.00 6.13
C ASP A 41 -21.89 18.50 7.56
N CYS A 42 -21.05 17.48 7.74
CA CYS A 42 -20.77 16.86 9.03
C CYS A 42 -19.61 17.51 9.79
N GLY A 43 -19.06 18.61 9.28
CA GLY A 43 -17.99 19.35 9.90
C GLY A 43 -16.62 18.80 9.52
N THR A 44 -15.69 18.80 10.46
CA THR A 44 -14.27 18.55 10.22
C THR A 44 -13.80 17.32 10.96
N PHE A 45 -13.26 16.35 10.21
CA PHE A 45 -12.47 15.26 10.74
C PHE A 45 -11.06 15.76 11.05
N LYS A 46 -10.78 16.04 12.33
CA LYS A 46 -9.45 16.41 12.83
C LYS A 46 -8.62 15.18 13.17
N PHE A 47 -7.74 14.81 12.25
CA PHE A 47 -6.87 13.64 12.35
C PHE A 47 -5.77 13.88 13.40
N LYS A 48 -5.71 13.03 14.42
CA LYS A 48 -4.58 12.95 15.36
C LYS A 48 -3.47 12.12 14.73
N CYS A 49 -2.29 12.69 14.58
CA CYS A 49 -1.17 12.03 13.92
C CYS A 49 -0.31 11.19 14.87
N ASN A 50 -0.53 11.29 16.18
CA ASN A 50 0.05 10.42 17.18
C ASN A 50 -0.35 8.96 16.91
N LYS A 51 0.65 8.09 16.77
CA LYS A 51 0.49 6.67 16.36
C LYS A 51 -0.16 6.47 14.98
N ALA A 52 -0.21 7.50 14.13
CA ALA A 52 -0.76 7.45 12.78
C ALA A 52 -0.01 8.39 11.82
N ALA A 53 1.28 8.63 12.06
CA ALA A 53 2.06 9.63 11.34
C ALA A 53 2.15 9.30 9.84
N GLY A 54 2.38 8.04 9.48
CA GLY A 54 2.39 7.60 8.07
C GLY A 54 1.07 7.84 7.35
N ALA A 55 -0.07 7.57 8.00
CA ALA A 55 -1.40 7.80 7.44
C ALA A 55 -1.71 9.31 7.30
N CYS A 56 -1.36 10.11 8.31
CA CYS A 56 -1.44 11.57 8.23
C CYS A 56 -0.59 12.11 7.08
N ASN A 57 0.67 11.70 6.96
CA ASN A 57 1.54 12.12 5.87
C ASN A 57 0.94 11.84 4.50
N ASN A 58 0.38 10.65 4.31
CA ASN A 58 -0.25 10.29 3.05
C ASN A 58 -1.46 11.17 2.72
N ALA A 59 -2.33 11.39 3.71
CA ALA A 59 -3.50 12.25 3.58
C ALA A 59 -3.11 13.72 3.31
N CYS A 60 -2.15 14.25 4.07
CA CYS A 60 -1.64 15.60 3.91
C CYS A 60 -0.96 15.81 2.56
N TYR A 61 -0.15 14.84 2.11
CA TYR A 61 0.44 14.87 0.78
C TYR A 61 -0.63 14.93 -0.30
N PHE A 62 -1.65 14.07 -0.22
CA PHE A 62 -2.74 14.11 -1.18
C PHE A 62 -3.46 15.46 -1.16
N ILE A 63 -3.91 15.95 -0.01
CA ILE A 63 -4.66 17.21 0.08
C ILE A 63 -3.82 18.40 -0.38
N ASN A 64 -2.61 18.56 0.17
CA ASN A 64 -1.79 19.76 -0.07
C ASN A 64 -1.08 19.74 -1.43
N CYS A 65 -0.61 18.57 -1.89
CA CYS A 65 0.24 18.47 -3.07
C CYS A 65 -0.47 17.93 -4.31
N VAL A 66 -1.44 17.02 -4.16
CA VAL A 66 -2.17 16.44 -5.30
C VAL A 66 -3.49 17.19 -5.56
N ASN A 67 -4.28 17.42 -4.50
CA ASN A 67 -5.61 18.01 -4.56
C ASN A 67 -5.60 19.54 -4.35
N LYS A 68 -4.43 20.18 -4.45
CA LYS A 68 -4.25 21.64 -4.43
C LYS A 68 -4.92 22.35 -3.24
N GLY A 69 -4.84 21.73 -2.06
CA GLY A 69 -5.40 22.24 -0.81
C GLY A 69 -6.89 21.98 -0.61
N ASN A 70 -7.57 21.29 -1.54
CA ASN A 70 -8.96 20.91 -1.33
C ASN A 70 -9.06 19.78 -0.29
N LYS A 71 -9.64 20.13 0.86
CA LYS A 71 -9.83 19.24 2.02
C LYS A 71 -11.26 18.74 2.20
N LYS A 72 -12.18 19.06 1.28
CA LYS A 72 -13.59 18.66 1.37
C LYS A 72 -13.82 17.34 0.64
N PHE A 73 -14.42 16.38 1.33
CA PHE A 73 -14.73 15.05 0.82
C PHE A 73 -16.20 14.69 1.06
N THR A 74 -16.64 13.65 0.37
CA THR A 74 -17.99 13.07 0.51
C THR A 74 -17.87 11.65 0.99
N PHE A 75 -18.62 11.28 2.02
CA PHE A 75 -18.70 9.93 2.56
C PHE A 75 -19.67 9.07 1.75
N GLY A 76 -19.33 7.79 1.61
CA GLY A 76 -20.23 6.77 1.12
C GLY A 76 -19.75 6.05 -0.14
N ASN A 77 -20.69 5.47 -0.87
CA ASN A 77 -20.41 4.53 -1.94
C ASN A 77 -19.97 5.23 -3.23
N SER A 78 -18.92 4.68 -3.84
CA SER A 78 -18.46 5.01 -5.18
C SER A 78 -19.18 4.13 -6.23
N PRO A 79 -19.18 4.54 -7.52
CA PRO A 79 -19.67 3.69 -8.62
C PRO A 79 -18.80 2.44 -8.84
N VAL A 80 -17.60 2.40 -8.25
CA VAL A 80 -16.61 1.32 -8.38
C VAL A 80 -16.09 0.87 -7.02
N ASP A 81 -15.45 -0.29 -6.99
CA ASP A 81 -14.68 -0.73 -5.82
C ASP A 81 -13.43 0.15 -5.66
N ASN A 82 -13.46 1.06 -4.68
CA ASN A 82 -12.36 1.99 -4.45
C ASN A 82 -11.05 1.27 -4.10
N ARG A 83 -11.06 0.08 -3.47
CA ARG A 83 -9.82 -0.66 -3.13
C ARG A 83 -9.13 -1.21 -4.38
N VAL A 84 -9.90 -1.59 -5.38
CA VAL A 84 -9.39 -2.03 -6.69
C VAL A 84 -8.90 -0.81 -7.47
N HIS A 85 -9.71 0.25 -7.53
CA HIS A 85 -9.40 1.45 -8.31
C HIS A 85 -8.37 2.39 -7.68
N SER A 86 -8.05 2.23 -6.39
CA SER A 86 -6.88 2.86 -5.76
C SER A 86 -5.59 2.14 -6.10
N GLY A 87 -5.67 0.84 -6.44
CA GLY A 87 -4.52 -0.03 -6.60
C GLY A 87 -3.96 -0.58 -5.29
N CYS A 88 -4.59 -0.32 -4.13
CA CYS A 88 -4.13 -0.92 -2.88
C CYS A 88 -4.36 -2.44 -2.83
N THR A 89 -5.49 -2.94 -3.32
CA THR A 89 -5.82 -4.38 -3.28
C THR A 89 -5.54 -5.07 -4.61
N THR A 90 -4.83 -6.20 -4.56
CA THR A 90 -4.44 -7.00 -5.73
C THR A 90 -4.71 -8.50 -5.47
N SER A 91 -4.94 -9.28 -6.53
CA SER A 91 -5.50 -10.64 -6.42
C SER A 91 -4.56 -11.72 -5.85
N ILE A 92 -3.25 -11.49 -5.77
CA ILE A 92 -2.24 -12.54 -5.46
C ILE A 92 -1.68 -12.43 -4.03
N SER A 93 -1.71 -11.24 -3.43
CA SER A 93 -1.55 -11.02 -1.99
C SER A 93 -2.17 -9.65 -1.70
N SER A 94 -3.03 -9.55 -0.70
CA SER A 94 -4.10 -8.53 -0.60
C SER A 94 -3.65 -7.05 -0.56
N THR A 95 -2.35 -6.76 -0.58
CA THR A 95 -1.81 -5.40 -0.70
C THR A 95 -0.52 -5.34 -1.53
N ILE A 96 -0.40 -4.30 -2.35
CA ILE A 96 0.82 -4.01 -3.13
C ILE A 96 2.08 -3.85 -2.25
N CYS A 97 1.88 -3.41 -1.01
CA CYS A 97 2.96 -3.18 -0.04
C CYS A 97 3.63 -4.44 0.49
N LYS A 98 3.09 -5.61 0.13
CA LYS A 98 3.66 -6.91 0.48
C LYS A 98 4.43 -7.55 -0.67
N LEU A 99 4.35 -7.01 -1.88
CA LEU A 99 4.92 -7.63 -3.08
C LEU A 99 6.27 -6.99 -3.40
N ALA A 100 7.28 -7.83 -3.65
CA ALA A 100 8.54 -7.36 -4.18
C ALA A 100 8.39 -7.06 -5.70
N PRO A 101 9.01 -5.99 -6.20
CA PRO A 101 9.95 -5.10 -5.50
C PRO A 101 9.27 -3.87 -4.86
N LEU A 102 7.96 -3.71 -5.03
CA LEU A 102 7.23 -2.48 -4.70
C LEU A 102 7.18 -2.23 -3.18
N GLY A 103 6.92 -3.26 -2.39
CA GLY A 103 6.97 -3.18 -0.92
C GLY A 103 8.37 -2.85 -0.37
N GLN A 104 9.44 -3.12 -1.11
CA GLN A 104 10.81 -2.79 -0.70
C GLN A 104 11.08 -1.28 -0.80
N ARG A 105 10.65 -0.65 -1.91
CA ARG A 105 10.87 0.79 -2.13
C ARG A 105 10.00 1.66 -1.25
N MET A 106 8.72 1.28 -1.11
CA MET A 106 7.72 2.19 -0.57
C MET A 106 7.58 2.08 0.96
N TRP A 107 8.40 1.26 1.63
CA TRP A 107 8.32 1.06 3.07
C TRP A 107 8.92 2.24 3.84
N ASP A 108 8.03 3.00 4.49
CA ASP A 108 8.40 4.05 5.44
C ASP A 108 8.92 3.45 6.77
N ARG A 109 10.23 3.14 6.83
CA ARG A 109 10.87 2.52 8.00
C ARG A 109 11.13 3.57 9.07
N GLN A 110 10.45 3.48 10.22
CA GLN A 110 10.74 4.34 11.38
C GLN A 110 11.93 3.81 12.20
N SER A 111 12.63 4.73 12.86
CA SER A 111 13.93 4.51 13.53
C SER A 111 13.91 3.52 14.71
N ASN A 112 12.75 3.03 15.12
CA ASN A 112 12.56 2.10 16.24
C ASN A 112 11.88 0.77 15.84
N ASP A 113 11.70 0.47 14.56
CA ASP A 113 11.12 -0.80 14.13
C ASP A 113 12.17 -1.92 14.17
N ILE A 114 12.16 -2.67 15.28
CA ILE A 114 13.03 -3.84 15.54
C ILE A 114 12.58 -5.09 14.76
N ALA A 115 11.40 -5.05 14.10
CA ALA A 115 10.94 -6.13 13.23
C ALA A 115 10.01 -5.59 12.13
N PRO A 116 10.02 -6.16 10.92
CA PRO A 116 9.06 -5.80 9.88
C PRO A 116 7.65 -6.20 10.32
N LYS A 117 6.87 -5.21 10.80
CA LYS A 117 5.43 -5.38 10.99
C LYS A 117 4.79 -5.60 9.60
N PRO A 118 3.67 -6.34 9.50
CA PRO A 118 3.02 -6.52 8.21
C PRO A 118 2.60 -5.16 7.65
N LEU A 119 3.23 -4.75 6.54
CA LEU A 119 2.90 -3.51 5.86
C LEU A 119 1.49 -3.58 5.30
N GLN A 120 0.85 -2.42 5.35
CA GLN A 120 -0.44 -2.20 4.72
C GLN A 120 -0.30 -1.07 3.72
N CYS A 121 -1.09 -1.16 2.66
CA CYS A 121 -1.24 -0.06 1.73
C CYS A 121 -2.25 0.89 2.34
N ASP A 122 -1.77 2.07 2.73
CA ASP A 122 -2.63 3.19 3.05
C ASP A 122 -2.99 3.93 1.77
N GLU A 123 -4.24 4.36 1.66
CA GLU A 123 -4.78 5.07 0.51
C GLU A 123 -5.51 6.32 0.98
N PHE A 124 -5.23 7.44 0.31
CA PHE A 124 -5.99 8.67 0.51
C PHE A 124 -6.30 9.28 -0.87
N PRO A 125 -7.57 9.61 -1.19
CA PRO A 125 -8.78 9.50 -0.36
C PRO A 125 -9.13 8.05 0.01
N MET A 126 -9.74 7.84 1.18
CA MET A 126 -9.99 6.49 1.73
C MET A 126 -11.09 5.76 0.96
N ASN A 127 -11.11 4.41 0.96
CA ASN A 127 -12.19 3.59 0.40
C ASN A 127 -13.62 4.03 0.79
N ALA A 128 -13.80 4.60 1.98
CA ALA A 128 -15.10 5.05 2.47
C ALA A 128 -15.58 6.39 1.86
N PHE A 129 -14.76 7.03 1.02
CA PHE A 129 -15.08 8.30 0.41
C PHE A 129 -15.63 8.06 -1.00
N LYS A 130 -16.61 8.86 -1.43
CA LYS A 130 -17.06 8.87 -2.82
C LYS A 130 -15.93 9.37 -3.70
N GLN A 131 -15.62 8.60 -4.73
CA GLN A 131 -14.52 8.84 -5.65
C GLN A 131 -14.96 8.47 -7.06
N ALA A 132 -14.39 9.17 -8.05
CA ALA A 132 -14.59 8.83 -9.45
C ALA A 132 -13.92 7.49 -9.81
N GLU A 133 -14.22 6.99 -11.00
CA GLU A 133 -13.50 5.85 -11.57
C GLU A 133 -12.03 6.21 -11.82
N PHE A 134 -11.20 5.18 -11.95
CA PHE A 134 -9.79 5.36 -12.28
C PHE A 134 -9.64 5.91 -13.70
N LYS A 135 -8.78 6.90 -13.87
CA LYS A 135 -8.41 7.46 -15.17
C LYS A 135 -6.90 7.53 -15.28
N GLU A 136 -6.36 6.88 -16.32
CA GLU A 136 -4.93 6.95 -16.63
C GLU A 136 -4.44 8.40 -16.78
N GLY A 137 -3.21 8.65 -16.33
CA GLY A 137 -2.61 9.99 -16.30
C GLY A 137 -3.12 10.91 -15.18
N THR A 138 -3.92 10.38 -14.24
CA THR A 138 -4.36 11.14 -13.05
C THR A 138 -3.94 10.44 -11.76
N VAL A 139 -3.65 11.24 -10.72
CA VAL A 139 -3.42 10.72 -9.36
C VAL A 139 -4.75 10.67 -8.64
N ARG A 140 -5.43 9.51 -8.73
CA ARG A 140 -6.71 9.29 -8.06
C ARG A 140 -6.56 9.18 -6.54
N ASN A 141 -5.54 8.45 -6.09
CA ASN A 141 -5.20 8.23 -4.70
C ASN A 141 -3.69 8.40 -4.53
N SER A 142 -3.28 9.00 -3.42
CA SER A 142 -1.94 8.85 -2.88
C SER A 142 -1.88 7.55 -2.09
N LEU A 143 -0.87 6.74 -2.36
CA LEU A 143 -0.59 5.49 -1.69
C LEU A 143 0.72 5.59 -0.91
N ARG A 144 0.78 4.96 0.26
CA ARG A 144 2.00 4.80 1.08
C ARG A 144 2.01 3.42 1.74
N CYS A 145 3.17 2.77 1.80
CA CYS A 145 3.31 1.52 2.55
C CYS A 145 3.73 1.82 3.98
N ILE A 146 2.79 1.64 4.90
CA ILE A 146 2.97 1.97 6.31
C ILE A 146 2.69 0.76 7.19
N ASN A 147 3.11 0.85 8.44
CA ASN A 147 2.86 -0.20 9.43
C ASN A 147 1.35 -0.35 9.70
N GLY A 148 0.88 -1.59 9.86
CA GLY A 148 -0.54 -1.86 10.12
C GLY A 148 -1.09 -1.20 11.39
N GLY A 149 -0.23 -0.90 12.38
CA GLY A 149 -0.63 -0.14 13.57
C GLY A 149 -1.03 1.30 13.26
N GLU A 150 -0.28 1.98 12.38
CA GLU A 150 -0.57 3.36 11.98
C GLU A 150 -1.80 3.43 11.09
N ASN A 151 -1.88 2.56 10.08
CA ASN A 151 -3.05 2.48 9.21
C ASN A 151 -4.33 2.13 9.99
N GLY A 152 -4.22 1.17 10.92
CA GLY A 152 -5.32 0.80 11.82
C GLY A 152 -5.74 1.93 12.75
N SER A 153 -4.79 2.70 13.29
CA SER A 153 -5.07 3.89 14.10
C SER A 153 -5.83 4.94 13.28
N GLY A 154 -5.36 5.27 12.08
CA GLY A 154 -6.02 6.21 11.17
C GLY A 154 -7.45 5.79 10.79
N GLY A 155 -7.62 4.52 10.39
CA GLY A 155 -8.93 3.96 10.09
C GLY A 155 -9.89 3.96 11.29
N SER A 156 -9.38 3.70 12.51
CA SER A 156 -10.17 3.75 13.75
C SER A 156 -10.65 5.15 14.06
N GLN A 157 -9.80 6.16 13.91
CA GLN A 157 -10.18 7.56 14.12
C GLN A 157 -11.27 8.00 13.13
N PHE A 158 -11.11 7.70 11.84
CA PHE A 158 -12.13 8.04 10.85
C PHE A 158 -13.46 7.31 11.13
N LYS A 159 -13.41 6.04 11.53
CA LYS A 159 -14.61 5.28 11.94
C LYS A 159 -15.31 5.93 13.14
N GLN A 160 -14.57 6.44 14.12
CA GLN A 160 -15.14 7.16 15.27
C GLN A 160 -15.79 8.47 14.84
N PHE A 161 -15.16 9.24 13.95
CA PHE A 161 -15.78 10.43 13.36
C PHE A 161 -17.09 10.08 12.67
N VAL A 162 -17.08 9.11 11.74
CA VAL A 162 -18.28 8.67 10.99
C VAL A 162 -19.44 8.31 11.92
N ARG A 163 -19.16 7.62 13.03
CA ARG A 163 -20.15 7.11 13.98
C ARG A 163 -20.52 8.08 15.11
N ALA A 164 -19.97 9.30 15.14
CA ALA A 164 -20.10 10.24 16.26
C ALA A 164 -19.67 9.62 17.61
N GLN A 165 -18.53 8.93 17.62
CA GLN A 165 -17.96 8.23 18.78
C GLN A 165 -16.61 8.83 19.19
N GLY A 166 -16.07 8.36 20.33
CA GLY A 166 -14.75 8.76 20.81
C GLY A 166 -14.65 10.25 21.08
N ASP A 167 -13.68 10.91 20.45
CA ASP A 167 -13.49 12.36 20.58
C ASP A 167 -14.61 13.19 19.96
N TRP A 168 -15.34 12.65 18.99
CA TRP A 168 -16.42 13.35 18.26
C TRP A 168 -17.82 13.08 18.81
N LYS A 169 -17.94 12.33 19.91
CA LYS A 169 -19.23 12.19 20.62
C LYS A 169 -19.55 13.49 21.36
N LYS A 170 -20.82 13.69 21.73
CA LYS A 170 -21.22 14.83 22.59
C LYS A 170 -20.40 14.85 23.89
N GLY A 171 -19.76 15.99 24.17
CA GLY A 171 -18.86 16.16 25.33
C GLY A 171 -17.44 15.59 25.15
N GLY A 172 -17.11 15.03 23.98
CA GLY A 172 -15.74 14.65 23.62
C GLY A 172 -14.88 15.86 23.23
N ALA A 173 -13.56 15.65 23.15
CA ALA A 173 -12.59 16.71 22.90
C ALA A 173 -12.74 17.41 21.54
N LEU A 174 -13.31 16.72 20.54
CA LEU A 174 -13.54 17.20 19.18
C LEU A 174 -15.03 17.28 18.84
N ALA A 175 -15.90 17.31 19.85
CA ALA A 175 -17.34 17.40 19.66
C ALA A 175 -17.75 18.65 18.86
N GLY A 176 -17.06 19.77 19.07
CA GLY A 176 -17.32 21.04 18.38
C GLY A 176 -16.91 21.06 16.90
N ASP A 177 -16.05 20.12 16.47
CA ASP A 177 -15.64 20.02 15.07
C ASP A 177 -16.64 19.23 14.23
N ARG A 178 -17.52 18.44 14.87
CA ARG A 178 -18.55 17.65 14.19
C ARG A 178 -19.89 18.38 14.22
N LYS A 179 -20.54 18.49 13.06
CA LYS A 179 -21.85 19.16 12.89
C LYS A 179 -23.03 18.20 12.75
N CYS A 180 -22.80 16.98 12.27
CA CYS A 180 -23.87 16.00 12.08
C CYS A 180 -24.20 15.28 13.39
N ASP A 181 -25.50 15.20 13.69
CA ASP A 181 -26.02 14.28 14.67
C ASP A 181 -26.07 12.85 14.12
N GLY A 182 -25.62 11.90 14.95
CA GLY A 182 -25.61 10.48 14.64
C GLY A 182 -24.56 10.06 13.61
N GLU A 183 -24.73 8.88 13.03
CA GLU A 183 -23.83 8.34 12.00
C GLU A 183 -23.96 9.11 10.68
N MET A 184 -22.84 9.24 9.96
CA MET A 184 -22.84 9.81 8.60
C MET A 184 -23.57 8.87 7.63
N LYS A 185 -24.27 9.45 6.67
CA LYS A 185 -25.01 8.76 5.64
C LYS A 185 -24.33 8.94 4.29
N ASP A 186 -24.62 8.03 3.37
CA ASP A 186 -24.14 8.13 1.99
C ASP A 186 -24.46 9.51 1.40
N GLY A 187 -23.44 10.21 0.92
CA GLY A 187 -23.55 11.56 0.36
C GLY A 187 -23.28 12.69 1.35
N ASP A 188 -23.14 12.45 2.65
CA ASP A 188 -22.70 13.48 3.61
C ASP A 188 -21.29 13.98 3.27
N THR A 189 -21.04 15.27 3.50
CA THR A 189 -19.76 15.93 3.26
C THR A 189 -19.05 16.26 4.55
N PHE A 190 -17.73 16.40 4.49
CA PHE A 190 -16.89 16.78 5.62
C PHE A 190 -15.57 17.36 5.12
N GLU A 191 -14.89 18.10 5.98
CA GLU A 191 -13.51 18.51 5.76
C GLU A 191 -12.54 17.61 6.52
N VAL A 192 -11.31 17.50 6.04
CA VAL A 192 -10.20 16.86 6.77
C VAL A 192 -9.22 17.92 7.23
N ASP A 193 -8.80 17.84 8.48
CA ASP A 193 -7.83 18.72 9.11
C ASP A 193 -6.97 17.92 10.09
N TRP A 194 -5.95 18.53 10.68
CA TRP A 194 -4.90 17.83 11.42
C TRP A 194 -4.67 18.45 12.79
N ILE A 195 -4.35 17.62 13.77
CA ILE A 195 -3.81 18.06 15.05
C ILE A 195 -2.30 17.87 14.97
N ILE A 196 -1.56 18.98 14.80
CA ILE A 196 -0.10 19.02 14.65
C ILE A 196 0.60 19.91 15.68
N ASP A 197 -0.17 20.59 16.52
CA ASP A 197 0.30 21.53 17.55
C ASP A 197 0.66 20.83 18.88
N GLY A 198 0.94 19.52 18.84
CA GLY A 198 1.28 18.70 20.00
C GLY A 198 0.10 18.35 20.91
N LYS A 199 -1.11 18.85 20.64
CA LYS A 199 -2.33 18.55 21.44
C LYS A 199 -2.79 17.11 21.35
N ASP A 200 -2.19 16.30 20.49
CA ASP A 200 -2.41 14.86 20.44
C ASP A 200 -1.36 14.06 21.24
N GLY A 201 -0.47 14.75 21.97
CA GLY A 201 0.48 14.18 22.92
C GLY A 201 1.85 13.84 22.36
N VAL A 202 2.25 14.45 21.23
CA VAL A 202 3.60 14.29 20.65
C VAL A 202 4.22 15.67 20.39
N ASP A 203 5.26 16.00 21.15
CA ASP A 203 6.09 17.19 20.87
C ASP A 203 6.85 17.01 19.55
N ASP A 204 7.08 18.11 18.81
CA ASP A 204 7.76 18.12 17.51
C ASP A 204 7.11 17.23 16.42
N GLN A 205 5.80 17.02 16.48
CA GLN A 205 5.04 16.21 15.51
C GLN A 205 5.29 16.63 14.05
N ASP A 206 5.50 17.92 13.82
CA ASP A 206 5.92 18.54 12.56
C ASP A 206 7.16 17.90 11.90
N LYS A 207 8.03 17.22 12.66
CA LYS A 207 9.17 16.48 12.10
C LYS A 207 8.74 15.16 11.47
N PHE A 208 7.71 14.52 12.03
CA PHE A 208 7.20 13.24 11.59
C PHE A 208 6.14 13.37 10.51
N VAL A 209 5.43 14.50 10.44
CA VAL A 209 4.41 14.76 9.42
C VAL A 209 4.68 16.00 8.54
N PRO A 210 5.80 16.04 7.80
CA PRO A 210 6.23 17.25 7.08
C PRO A 210 5.20 17.76 6.05
N TYR A 211 4.38 16.89 5.48
CA TYR A 211 3.36 17.31 4.50
C TYR A 211 2.15 17.98 5.13
N CYS A 212 1.94 17.85 6.44
CA CYS A 212 0.81 18.45 7.14
C CYS A 212 1.06 19.92 7.51
N LYS A 213 2.29 20.41 7.34
CA LYS A 213 2.65 21.81 7.60
C LYS A 213 1.91 22.77 6.67
N PRO A 214 1.66 24.02 7.10
CA PRO A 214 1.23 25.07 6.19
C PRO A 214 2.23 25.23 5.04
N LYS A 215 1.74 25.09 3.79
CA LYS A 215 2.56 25.16 2.56
C LYS A 215 3.75 24.17 2.59
N PRO A 216 3.49 22.86 2.61
CA PRO A 216 4.56 21.88 2.70
C PRO A 216 5.40 21.90 1.42
N ASN A 217 6.65 21.45 1.52
CA ASN A 217 7.41 21.09 0.33
C ASN A 217 6.76 19.85 -0.32
N CYS A 218 6.24 20.00 -1.54
CA CYS A 218 5.59 18.93 -2.27
C CYS A 218 6.55 18.04 -3.07
N ALA A 219 7.86 18.20 -2.88
CA ALA A 219 8.84 17.21 -3.31
C ALA A 219 8.53 15.87 -2.63
N ASN A 220 8.36 14.83 -3.43
CA ASN A 220 8.10 13.48 -2.94
C ASN A 220 9.32 12.97 -2.15
N ASP A 221 9.09 12.54 -0.92
CA ASP A 221 10.06 11.90 -0.03
C ASP A 221 10.50 10.51 -0.51
N GLY A 222 9.87 10.00 -1.56
CA GLY A 222 10.15 8.72 -2.20
C GLY A 222 9.25 7.59 -1.72
N PHE A 223 8.40 7.84 -0.71
CA PHE A 223 7.44 6.88 -0.18
C PHE A 223 6.02 7.05 -0.77
N GLN A 224 5.77 8.16 -1.48
CA GLN A 224 4.48 8.42 -2.10
C GLN A 224 4.43 7.85 -3.52
N PHE A 225 3.42 7.02 -3.79
CA PHE A 225 3.17 6.46 -5.10
C PHE A 225 1.68 6.47 -5.42
N HIS A 226 1.35 6.15 -6.66
CA HIS A 226 -0.01 5.99 -7.12
C HIS A 226 -0.07 4.94 -8.22
N MET A 227 -1.25 4.36 -8.43
CA MET A 227 -1.48 3.51 -9.59
C MET A 227 -1.51 4.40 -10.84
N SER A 228 -0.64 4.13 -11.80
CA SER A 228 -0.56 4.85 -13.09
C SER A 228 -1.33 4.14 -14.20
N LYS A 229 -1.54 2.82 -14.05
CA LYS A 229 -2.36 2.00 -14.94
C LYS A 229 -3.09 0.89 -14.17
N LEU A 230 -4.38 0.75 -14.44
CA LEU A 230 -5.22 -0.32 -13.91
C LEU A 230 -5.37 -1.43 -14.95
N GLN A 231 -4.93 -2.64 -14.63
CA GLN A 231 -5.11 -3.85 -15.41
C GLN A 231 -6.10 -4.78 -14.69
N ILE A 232 -7.28 -4.94 -15.28
CA ILE A 232 -8.29 -5.89 -14.82
C ILE A 232 -8.48 -6.92 -15.93
N PRO A 233 -8.05 -8.17 -15.72
CA PRO A 233 -8.33 -9.26 -16.66
C PRO A 233 -9.83 -9.42 -16.88
N LYS A 234 -10.24 -9.77 -18.12
CA LYS A 234 -11.66 -9.88 -18.52
C LYS A 234 -12.49 -10.83 -17.62
N ASP A 235 -11.83 -11.80 -17.00
CA ASP A 235 -12.40 -12.83 -16.13
C ASP A 235 -12.33 -12.50 -14.63
N LYS A 236 -11.72 -11.37 -14.25
CA LYS A 236 -11.51 -10.98 -12.86
C LYS A 236 -12.22 -9.68 -12.51
N LYS A 237 -12.50 -9.52 -11.22
CA LYS A 237 -13.08 -8.29 -10.64
C LYS A 237 -12.06 -7.44 -9.89
N THR A 238 -10.78 -7.84 -9.92
CA THR A 238 -9.70 -7.22 -9.15
C THR A 238 -8.51 -6.94 -10.05
N GLY A 239 -7.69 -5.97 -9.63
CA GLY A 239 -6.43 -5.66 -10.30
C GLY A 239 -5.44 -6.84 -10.24
N GLN A 240 -4.53 -6.89 -11.20
CA GLN A 240 -3.54 -7.95 -11.31
C GLN A 240 -2.16 -7.50 -10.79
N MET A 241 -1.49 -8.38 -10.05
CA MET A 241 -0.08 -8.25 -9.67
C MET A 241 0.56 -9.63 -9.54
N SER A 242 1.47 -10.00 -10.42
CA SER A 242 2.21 -11.25 -10.33
C SER A 242 3.51 -11.10 -9.54
N GLN A 243 4.03 -12.24 -9.06
CA GLN A 243 5.38 -12.37 -8.54
C GLN A 243 6.08 -13.45 -9.37
N PRO A 244 7.09 -13.13 -10.19
CA PRO A 244 7.67 -11.80 -10.42
C PRO A 244 6.71 -10.82 -11.11
N TYR A 245 6.96 -9.51 -10.96
CA TYR A 245 6.14 -8.45 -11.53
C TYR A 245 6.17 -8.47 -13.06
N ASN A 246 4.99 -8.40 -13.70
CA ASN A 246 4.83 -8.34 -15.15
C ASN A 246 4.23 -6.99 -15.56
N TYR A 247 5.09 -6.07 -15.98
CA TYR A 247 4.73 -4.71 -16.42
C TYR A 247 3.85 -4.68 -17.68
N ILE A 248 3.60 -5.81 -18.36
CA ILE A 248 2.64 -5.85 -19.48
C ILE A 248 1.22 -6.15 -18.98
N THR A 249 1.10 -7.10 -18.04
CA THR A 249 -0.21 -7.66 -17.63
C THR A 249 -0.70 -7.21 -16.26
N ASP A 250 0.17 -6.65 -15.44
CA ASP A 250 -0.14 -6.24 -14.07
C ASP A 250 -0.45 -4.75 -14.00
N ASN A 251 -1.04 -4.31 -12.89
CA ASN A 251 -1.21 -2.88 -12.59
C ASN A 251 0.15 -2.17 -12.62
N HIS A 252 0.18 -0.91 -13.09
CA HIS A 252 1.38 -0.08 -13.04
C HIS A 252 1.30 0.88 -11.87
N TYR A 253 2.45 1.12 -11.26
CA TYR A 253 2.58 2.04 -10.14
C TYR A 253 3.73 2.99 -10.40
N ALA A 254 3.47 4.28 -10.25
CA ALA A 254 4.47 5.33 -10.40
C ALA A 254 4.76 5.97 -9.04
N VAL A 255 6.03 6.30 -8.82
CA VAL A 255 6.36 7.26 -7.77
C VAL A 255 5.84 8.62 -8.21
N THR A 256 5.12 9.32 -7.34
CA THR A 256 4.47 10.59 -7.72
C THR A 256 5.51 11.59 -8.24
N SER A 257 5.22 12.18 -9.41
CA SER A 257 6.12 13.07 -10.18
C SER A 257 7.36 12.41 -10.79
N LYS A 258 7.38 11.08 -10.88
CA LYS A 258 8.44 10.28 -11.50
C LYS A 258 7.81 9.24 -12.45
N SER A 259 8.62 8.31 -12.97
CA SER A 259 8.17 7.24 -13.87
C SER A 259 7.66 6.01 -13.13
N ASP A 260 7.14 5.06 -13.91
CA ASP A 260 6.66 3.77 -13.40
C ASP A 260 7.79 2.95 -12.76
N MET A 261 7.41 2.17 -11.75
CA MET A 261 8.29 1.20 -11.12
C MET A 261 8.38 -0.08 -11.96
N MET A 262 9.60 -0.61 -12.04
CA MET A 262 9.98 -1.83 -12.73
C MET A 262 10.68 -2.78 -11.75
N GLN A 263 10.68 -4.07 -12.06
CA GLN A 263 11.46 -5.06 -11.33
C GLN A 263 12.79 -5.33 -12.04
N TYR A 264 13.85 -5.32 -11.25
CA TYR A 264 15.17 -5.79 -11.64
C TYR A 264 15.57 -6.96 -10.76
N ARG A 265 16.38 -7.85 -11.29
CA ARG A 265 16.91 -9.02 -10.59
C ARG A 265 18.41 -9.04 -10.71
N VAL A 266 19.06 -9.07 -9.56
CA VAL A 266 20.51 -9.23 -9.46
C VAL A 266 20.78 -10.69 -9.13
N LYS A 267 21.44 -11.40 -10.05
CA LYS A 267 22.00 -12.73 -9.80
C LYS A 267 23.47 -12.57 -9.43
N ILE A 268 23.89 -13.19 -8.35
CA ILE A 268 25.24 -13.14 -7.81
C ILE A 268 25.77 -14.56 -7.68
N SER A 269 26.88 -14.85 -8.35
CA SER A 269 27.66 -16.07 -8.14
C SER A 269 28.87 -15.74 -7.28
N ARG A 270 29.01 -16.46 -6.15
CA ARG A 270 30.21 -16.45 -5.32
C ARG A 270 31.04 -17.69 -5.62
N LYS A 271 32.34 -17.52 -5.85
CA LYS A 271 33.31 -18.62 -6.01
C LYS A 271 34.43 -18.47 -4.99
N GLY A 272 34.39 -19.29 -3.94
CA GLY A 272 35.14 -19.06 -2.71
C GLY A 272 34.66 -17.79 -2.01
N ASP A 273 35.52 -17.26 -1.13
CA ASP A 273 35.17 -16.11 -0.30
C ASP A 273 35.31 -14.76 -1.01
N GLU A 274 36.17 -14.70 -2.04
CA GLU A 274 36.62 -13.43 -2.60
C GLU A 274 36.08 -13.13 -3.99
N ASN A 275 35.70 -14.14 -4.80
CA ASN A 275 35.33 -13.91 -6.19
C ASN A 275 33.81 -13.81 -6.35
N PHE A 276 33.38 -12.72 -6.98
CA PHE A 276 31.98 -12.39 -7.20
C PHE A 276 31.74 -12.11 -8.67
N GLU A 277 30.67 -12.67 -9.20
CA GLU A 277 30.13 -12.36 -10.50
C GLU A 277 28.68 -11.94 -10.32
N THR A 278 28.32 -10.79 -10.86
CA THR A 278 26.98 -10.23 -10.77
C THR A 278 26.41 -10.04 -12.18
N GLU A 279 25.14 -10.34 -12.35
CA GLU A 279 24.39 -10.05 -13.57
C GLU A 279 23.04 -9.45 -13.21
N VAL A 280 22.69 -8.36 -13.89
CA VAL A 280 21.43 -7.64 -13.69
C VAL A 280 20.49 -7.96 -14.83
N PHE A 281 19.25 -8.29 -14.50
CA PHE A 281 18.16 -8.48 -15.44
C PHE A 281 17.05 -7.48 -15.15
N GLN A 282 16.48 -6.88 -16.18
CA GLN A 282 15.13 -6.33 -16.07
C GLN A 282 14.13 -7.48 -16.19
N VAL A 283 13.20 -7.58 -15.25
CA VAL A 283 12.23 -8.68 -15.16
C VAL A 283 10.87 -8.22 -15.66
N ASN A 284 10.22 -9.07 -16.46
CA ASN A 284 8.84 -8.89 -16.89
C ASN A 284 8.11 -10.24 -16.83
N GLY A 285 7.52 -10.55 -15.68
CA GLY A 285 6.94 -11.86 -15.40
C GLY A 285 8.02 -12.95 -15.37
N LYS A 286 7.97 -13.87 -16.34
CA LYS A 286 8.99 -14.93 -16.47
C LYS A 286 10.16 -14.53 -17.38
N ASP A 287 10.00 -13.44 -18.13
CA ASP A 287 11.01 -12.97 -19.06
C ASP A 287 12.06 -12.14 -18.32
N GLU A 288 13.33 -12.36 -18.66
CA GLU A 288 14.47 -11.65 -18.10
C GLU A 288 15.34 -11.10 -19.23
N VAL A 289 15.60 -9.80 -19.22
CA VAL A 289 16.47 -9.13 -20.19
C VAL A 289 17.75 -8.67 -19.49
N SER A 290 18.89 -9.24 -19.85
CA SER A 290 20.19 -8.86 -19.27
C SER A 290 20.49 -7.38 -19.55
N LYS A 291 20.92 -6.66 -18.51
CA LYS A 291 21.24 -5.24 -18.51
C LYS A 291 22.71 -4.96 -18.22
N GLY A 292 23.44 -5.97 -17.79
CA GLY A 292 24.86 -5.82 -17.49
C GLY A 292 25.37 -6.94 -16.61
N LYS A 293 26.67 -7.18 -16.73
CA LYS A 293 27.41 -8.18 -15.98
C LYS A 293 28.69 -7.56 -15.44
N LYS A 294 29.12 -8.00 -14.26
CA LYS A 294 30.39 -7.60 -13.68
C LYS A 294 31.02 -8.73 -12.89
N THR A 295 32.32 -8.87 -13.00
CA THR A 295 33.11 -9.74 -12.14
C THR A 295 34.05 -8.88 -11.31
N GLY A 296 34.31 -9.28 -10.07
CA GLY A 296 35.25 -8.60 -9.20
C GLY A 296 35.66 -9.45 -8.02
N THR A 297 36.64 -8.94 -7.29
CA THR A 297 37.19 -9.59 -6.09
C THR A 297 36.96 -8.69 -4.88
N MET A 298 36.44 -9.24 -3.79
CA MET A 298 36.26 -8.57 -2.50
C MET A 298 37.03 -9.35 -1.42
N LYS A 299 38.22 -8.83 -1.07
CA LYS A 299 39.18 -9.47 -0.15
C LYS A 299 38.82 -9.23 1.31
N SER A 300 38.20 -8.10 1.61
CA SER A 300 37.78 -7.70 2.95
C SER A 300 36.27 -7.52 3.07
N ASN A 301 35.77 -7.50 4.30
CA ASN A 301 34.36 -7.19 4.58
C ASN A 301 34.00 -5.70 4.37
N THR A 302 35.00 -4.85 4.13
CA THR A 302 34.78 -3.43 3.78
C THR A 302 34.82 -3.19 2.27
N ASP A 303 35.22 -4.20 1.48
CA ASP A 303 35.24 -4.09 0.03
C ASP A 303 33.80 -4.13 -0.50
N SER A 304 33.60 -3.43 -1.63
CA SER A 304 32.33 -3.44 -2.34
C SER A 304 32.53 -3.66 -3.84
N LEU A 305 31.55 -4.33 -4.44
CA LEU A 305 31.44 -4.47 -5.89
C LEU A 305 30.25 -3.65 -6.38
N GLU A 306 30.54 -2.62 -7.19
CA GLU A 306 29.49 -1.83 -7.85
C GLU A 306 28.83 -2.65 -8.98
N ILE A 307 27.55 -2.93 -8.85
CA ILE A 307 26.66 -3.56 -9.81
C ILE A 307 26.06 -2.48 -10.72
N LYS A 308 26.27 -2.64 -12.04
CA LYS A 308 25.75 -1.76 -13.10
C LYS A 308 24.60 -2.44 -13.85
N GLY A 309 23.71 -1.64 -14.46
CA GLY A 309 22.56 -2.13 -15.22
C GLY A 309 21.20 -1.91 -14.54
N LEU A 310 21.21 -1.52 -13.25
CA LEU A 310 20.07 -0.91 -12.58
C LEU A 310 19.97 0.59 -12.94
N PRO A 311 18.80 1.24 -12.85
CA PRO A 311 18.66 2.68 -13.06
C PRO A 311 19.59 3.52 -12.17
N ARG A 312 19.94 2.97 -11.00
CA ARG A 312 20.98 3.50 -10.12
C ARG A 312 21.92 2.37 -9.72
N SER A 313 23.23 2.61 -9.81
CA SER A 313 24.23 1.61 -9.38
C SER A 313 24.00 1.16 -7.94
N LEU A 314 24.11 -0.15 -7.72
CA LEU A 314 24.03 -0.77 -6.41
C LEU A 314 25.41 -1.30 -6.03
N TYR A 315 25.81 -1.18 -4.78
CA TYR A 315 27.04 -1.76 -4.25
C TYR A 315 26.68 -2.96 -3.40
N VAL A 316 27.30 -4.11 -3.68
CA VAL A 316 27.23 -5.27 -2.80
C VAL A 316 28.44 -5.30 -1.88
N PHE A 317 28.21 -5.57 -0.60
CA PHE A 317 29.22 -5.67 0.43
C PHE A 317 29.29 -7.10 0.96
N ARG A 318 30.52 -7.57 1.17
CA ARG A 318 30.77 -8.87 1.80
C ARG A 318 30.59 -8.73 3.31
N THR A 319 29.72 -9.53 3.91
CA THR A 319 29.57 -9.55 5.39
C THR A 319 30.37 -10.69 6.05
N GLY A 320 30.90 -11.62 5.26
CA GLY A 320 31.61 -12.79 5.77
C GLY A 320 31.96 -13.80 4.67
N ASN A 321 32.19 -15.03 5.07
CA ASN A 321 32.57 -16.13 4.17
C ASN A 321 31.41 -16.57 3.28
N ILE A 322 31.67 -17.47 2.34
CA ILE A 322 30.62 -18.09 1.54
C ILE A 322 29.53 -18.72 2.43
N GLY A 323 28.26 -18.58 2.05
CA GLY A 323 27.13 -18.99 2.88
C GLY A 323 26.63 -17.93 3.85
N THR A 324 27.39 -16.87 4.12
CA THR A 324 26.87 -15.71 4.89
C THR A 324 26.09 -14.76 4.01
N LYS A 325 25.35 -13.85 4.65
CA LYS A 325 24.57 -12.84 3.98
C LYS A 325 25.41 -11.85 3.15
N LEU A 326 24.74 -11.12 2.26
CA LEU A 326 25.31 -9.94 1.61
C LEU A 326 24.48 -8.71 1.97
N ASP A 327 25.14 -7.57 2.07
CA ASP A 327 24.50 -6.27 2.26
C ASP A 327 24.54 -5.47 0.95
N PHE A 328 23.55 -4.62 0.73
CA PHE A 328 23.40 -3.83 -0.47
C PHE A 328 23.22 -2.35 -0.15
N SER A 329 23.85 -1.46 -0.91
CA SER A 329 23.65 -0.01 -0.77
C SER A 329 23.70 0.69 -2.12
N TYR A 330 22.86 1.70 -2.34
CA TYR A 330 22.96 2.57 -3.53
C TYR A 330 24.09 3.62 -3.41
N THR A 331 24.96 3.49 -2.40
CA THR A 331 26.11 4.35 -2.13
C THR A 331 27.33 3.51 -1.73
N LYS A 332 28.54 4.02 -2.03
CA LYS A 332 29.80 3.31 -1.83
C LYS A 332 30.30 3.36 -0.37
N SER A 333 30.09 4.48 0.31
CA SER A 333 30.30 4.58 1.75
C SER A 333 29.07 3.99 2.42
N GLY A 334 29.21 2.96 3.25
CA GLY A 334 28.10 2.34 4.01
C GLY A 334 27.37 3.27 5.00
N THR A 335 27.42 4.58 4.77
CA THR A 335 26.69 5.64 5.46
C THR A 335 25.41 5.99 4.69
N THR A 336 24.29 5.88 5.38
CA THR A 336 22.96 6.27 4.94
C THR A 336 22.88 7.79 4.75
N PHE A 337 22.60 8.26 3.53
CA PHE A 337 22.54 9.70 3.19
C PHE A 337 21.21 10.13 2.59
N TRP A 338 20.36 10.76 3.42
CA TRP A 338 19.02 11.30 3.15
C TRP A 338 18.96 12.25 1.94
N ASN A 339 18.71 11.76 0.71
CA ASN A 339 18.28 12.61 -0.42
C ASN A 339 17.54 11.87 -1.56
N ILE A 340 16.21 12.07 -1.58
CA ILE A 340 15.22 12.33 -2.67
C ILE A 340 15.23 11.46 -3.98
N ASP A 341 16.04 10.41 -4.10
CA ASP A 341 15.89 9.37 -5.15
C ASP A 341 16.09 7.98 -4.51
N PHE A 342 15.05 7.54 -3.78
CA PHE A 342 15.13 6.73 -2.54
C PHE A 342 15.52 7.64 -1.36
N PRO A 343 14.65 7.86 -0.35
CA PRO A 343 15.00 8.61 0.83
C PRO A 343 16.22 7.93 1.44
N GLY A 344 17.27 8.71 1.63
CA GLY A 344 18.50 8.12 2.10
C GLY A 344 18.36 7.58 3.50
N GLY A 345 18.97 6.43 3.74
CA GLY A 345 18.44 5.54 4.76
C GLY A 345 18.16 4.16 4.18
N ASP A 346 17.79 4.10 2.90
CA ASP A 346 17.47 2.85 2.21
C ASP A 346 18.73 2.06 1.86
N VAL A 347 19.15 1.26 2.84
CA VAL A 347 19.94 0.04 2.63
C VAL A 347 19.08 -0.88 1.75
N GLY A 348 19.64 -1.43 0.68
CA GLY A 348 18.99 -2.57 0.05
C GLY A 348 18.84 -3.66 1.11
N TRP A 349 17.71 -4.36 1.12
CA TRP A 349 17.48 -5.40 2.13
C TRP A 349 18.69 -6.36 2.15
N SER A 350 19.21 -6.71 3.32
CA SER A 350 20.26 -7.72 3.42
C SER A 350 19.69 -9.08 3.03
N THR A 351 20.48 -9.99 2.47
CA THR A 351 19.92 -11.28 1.96
C THR A 351 19.21 -12.14 3.00
N ASP A 352 19.40 -11.87 4.31
CA ASP A 352 18.70 -12.50 5.44
C ASP A 352 17.51 -11.70 5.96
N ASP A 353 17.25 -10.51 5.42
CA ASP A 353 16.07 -9.73 5.74
C ASP A 353 14.83 -10.53 5.34
N LYS A 354 14.06 -10.88 6.35
CA LYS A 354 12.74 -11.48 6.22
C LYS A 354 11.80 -10.38 5.75
N GLY A 355 11.77 -10.16 4.44
CA GLY A 355 10.84 -9.24 3.80
C GLY A 355 9.38 -9.48 4.22
N VAL A 356 8.54 -8.49 3.97
CA VAL A 356 7.17 -8.39 4.50
C VAL A 356 6.19 -9.42 3.91
N ALA A 357 6.46 -9.99 2.73
CA ALA A 357 5.87 -11.24 2.28
C ALA A 357 6.68 -11.85 1.11
N GLY A 358 7.21 -13.06 1.31
CA GLY A 358 7.94 -13.80 0.27
C GLY A 358 9.43 -13.44 0.19
N ALA A 359 10.21 -14.35 -0.38
CA ALA A 359 11.65 -14.20 -0.53
C ALA A 359 11.93 -13.19 -1.65
N TRP A 360 12.15 -11.92 -1.29
CA TRP A 360 12.69 -10.89 -2.19
C TRP A 360 14.11 -11.27 -2.66
N CYS A 361 14.82 -12.04 -1.84
CA CYS A 361 16.08 -12.66 -2.20
C CYS A 361 16.09 -14.16 -1.88
N THR A 362 16.60 -14.96 -2.80
CA THR A 362 16.83 -16.39 -2.67
C THR A 362 18.32 -16.65 -2.54
N MET A 363 18.73 -17.18 -1.39
CA MET A 363 20.09 -17.67 -1.15
C MET A 363 20.14 -19.14 -1.51
N GLY A 364 20.92 -19.49 -2.53
CA GLY A 364 21.21 -20.87 -2.88
C GLY A 364 22.16 -21.53 -1.88
N ASP A 365 22.14 -22.86 -1.87
CA ASP A 365 23.05 -23.66 -1.06
C ASP A 365 24.51 -23.46 -1.47
N VAL A 366 25.41 -23.63 -0.51
CA VAL A 366 26.85 -23.68 -0.76
C VAL A 366 27.21 -25.05 -1.30
N LYS A 367 27.62 -25.11 -2.56
CA LYS A 367 28.09 -26.32 -3.23
C LYS A 367 29.58 -26.47 -3.02
N THR A 368 30.01 -27.62 -2.50
CA THR A 368 31.42 -27.94 -2.30
C THR A 368 31.81 -29.16 -3.13
N ALA A 369 33.00 -29.13 -3.72
CA ALA A 369 33.56 -30.27 -4.45
C ALA A 369 35.06 -30.36 -4.19
N LYS A 370 35.61 -31.58 -4.25
CA LYS A 370 37.04 -31.81 -4.01
C LYS A 370 37.86 -31.03 -5.04
N ASN A 371 38.83 -30.25 -4.57
CA ASN A 371 39.72 -29.41 -5.39
C ASN A 371 39.02 -28.31 -6.21
N VAL A 372 37.79 -27.92 -5.86
CA VAL A 372 37.08 -26.79 -6.48
C VAL A 372 36.65 -25.81 -5.39
N PRO A 373 36.84 -24.50 -5.56
CA PRO A 373 36.31 -23.50 -4.64
C PRO A 373 34.81 -23.69 -4.43
N ALA A 374 34.35 -23.51 -3.20
CA ALA A 374 32.92 -23.58 -2.90
C ALA A 374 32.15 -22.54 -3.74
N GLU A 375 30.96 -22.90 -4.21
CA GLU A 375 30.13 -22.03 -5.05
C GLU A 375 28.77 -21.76 -4.41
N GLN A 376 28.28 -20.54 -4.56
CA GLN A 376 26.95 -20.13 -4.11
C GLN A 376 26.29 -19.23 -5.15
N GLN A 377 24.99 -19.44 -5.38
CA GLN A 377 24.17 -18.59 -6.24
C GLN A 377 23.16 -17.84 -5.39
N ILE A 378 23.03 -16.55 -5.61
CA ILE A 378 22.13 -15.66 -4.88
C ILE A 378 21.31 -14.88 -5.90
N GLN A 379 20.02 -14.74 -5.68
CA GLN A 379 19.14 -14.01 -6.57
C GLN A 379 18.28 -13.06 -5.76
N CYS A 380 18.46 -11.75 -5.92
CA CYS A 380 17.66 -10.75 -5.23
C CYS A 380 16.92 -9.84 -6.22
N ASP A 381 15.67 -9.51 -5.92
CA ASP A 381 14.82 -8.61 -6.69
C ASP A 381 14.87 -7.19 -6.12
N PHE A 382 15.06 -6.19 -6.98
CA PHE A 382 15.17 -4.77 -6.62
C PHE A 382 14.21 -3.91 -7.44
N PRO A 383 13.67 -2.82 -6.86
CA PRO A 383 12.87 -1.84 -7.59
C PRO A 383 13.77 -0.91 -8.39
N GLY A 384 13.36 -0.58 -9.61
CA GLY A 384 13.96 0.49 -10.40
C GLY A 384 12.87 1.35 -11.03
N LEU A 385 13.19 2.61 -11.34
CA LEU A 385 12.31 3.43 -12.14
C LEU A 385 12.56 3.15 -13.62
N LYS A 386 11.49 3.09 -14.41
CA LYS A 386 11.58 3.05 -15.87
C LYS A 386 12.34 4.29 -16.34
N ASP A 387 13.35 4.10 -17.19
CA ASP A 387 14.04 5.22 -17.84
C ASP A 387 13.00 6.07 -18.58
N ALA A 388 13.08 7.40 -18.38
CA ALA A 388 12.13 8.36 -18.93
C ALA A 388 12.19 8.46 -20.45
#